data_AF-A0A7C0ZM80-F1
#
_entry.id   AF-A0A7C0ZM80-F1
#
_cell.length_a   1.000
_cell.length_b   1.000
_cell.length_c   1.000
_cell.angle_alpha   90.00
_cell.angle_beta   90.00
_cell.angle_gamma   90.00
#
_symmetry.space_group_name_H-M   'P 1'
#
loop_
_entity.id
_entity.type
_entity.pdbx_description
1 polymer ?
#
loop_
_entity_poly.entity_id
_entity_poly.type
_entity_poly.pdbx_seq_one_letter_code
_entity_poly.pdbx_strand_id
1 'polypeptide(L)' 'MRGQPELYRILEELNIPFDYHEHPPVPTVEEASKYWKGIDSAHCKNIFFRNHKGNRHYLVII' A
#
# COMPACT_ATOMS: atom_id res chain seq x y z
N MET A 1 11.24 -4.98 -7.08
CA MET A 1 10.05 -4.40 -6.41
C MET A 1 8.85 -4.55 -7.32
N ARG A 2 7.73 -5.04 -6.80
CA ARG A 2 6.45 -5.11 -7.52
C ARG A 2 5.81 -3.74 -7.49
N GLY A 3 5.70 -3.08 -8.64
CA GLY A 3 5.13 -1.73 -8.78
C GLY A 3 5.69 -1.01 -9.99
N GLN A 4 5.18 0.19 -10.26
CA GLN A 4 5.66 1.04 -11.36
C GLN A 4 7.05 1.60 -11.03
N PRO A 5 8.06 1.45 -11.90
CA PRO A 5 9.42 1.97 -11.69
C PRO A 5 9.47 3.47 -11.38
N GLU A 6 8.54 4.23 -11.95
CA GLU A 6 8.45 5.69 -11.82
C GLU A 6 8.17 6.13 -10.38
N LEU A 7 7.43 5.33 -9.60
CA LEU A 7 7.15 5.63 -8.20
C LEU A 7 8.43 5.63 -7.36
N TYR A 8 9.26 4.60 -7.51
CA TYR A 8 10.49 4.47 -6.74
C TYR A 8 11.48 5.59 -7.06
N ARG A 9 11.58 5.96 -8.35
CA ARG A 9 12.36 7.13 -8.78
C ARG A 9 11.85 8.42 -8.14
N ILE A 10 10.53 8.63 -8.08
CA ILE A 10 9.94 9.83 -7.45
C ILE A 10 10.26 9.86 -5.95
N LEU A 11 10.18 8.73 -5.24
CA LEU A 11 10.52 8.67 -3.81
C LEU A 11 11.99 9.03 -3.57
N GLU A 12 12.90 8.53 -4.42
CA GLU A 12 14.33 8.87 -4.39
C GLU A 12 14.56 10.36 -4.66
N GLU A 13 13.97 10.92 -5.72
CA GLU A 13 14.07 12.34 -6.07
C GLU A 13 13.57 13.28 -4.97
N LEU A 14 12.53 12.86 -4.25
CA LEU A 14 11.96 13.60 -3.13
C LEU A 14 12.69 13.34 -1.80
N ASN A 15 13.74 12.51 -1.78
CA ASN A 15 14.44 12.07 -0.57
C ASN A 15 13.50 11.46 0.49
N ILE A 16 12.53 10.66 0.06
CA ILE A 16 11.61 9.93 0.94
C ILE A 16 12.16 8.51 1.14
N PRO A 17 12.83 8.22 2.27
CA PRO A 17 13.37 6.88 2.52
C PRO A 17 12.24 5.88 2.70
N PHE A 18 12.44 4.64 2.22
CA PHE A 18 11.50 3.55 2.39
C PHE A 18 12.22 2.20 2.49
N ASP A 19 11.62 1.27 3.22
CA ASP A 19 11.99 -0.14 3.21
C ASP A 19 10.98 -0.93 2.35
N TYR A 20 11.47 -1.93 1.62
CA TYR A 20 10.63 -2.77 0.75
C TYR A 20 10.72 -4.24 1.14
N HIS A 21 9.59 -4.80 1.57
CA HIS A 21 9.48 -6.22 1.94
C HIS A 21 8.63 -6.97 0.90
N GLU A 22 9.26 -7.81 0.09
CA GLU A 22 8.53 -8.63 -0.89
C GLU A 22 7.88 -9.85 -0.24
N HIS A 23 6.63 -10.14 -0.61
CA HIS A 23 5.93 -11.36 -0.23
C HIS A 23 5.03 -11.86 -1.37
N PRO A 24 4.69 -13.16 -1.45
CA PRO A 24 3.71 -13.65 -2.42
C PRO A 24 2.31 -13.08 -2.14
N PRO A 25 1.41 -13.02 -3.15
CA PRO A 25 0.00 -12.69 -2.92
C PRO A 25 -0.62 -13.71 -1.96
N VAL A 26 -1.31 -13.22 -0.93
CA VAL A 26 -1.90 -14.02 0.14
C VAL A 26 -3.35 -13.58 0.36
N PRO A 27 -4.34 -14.46 0.14
CA PRO A 27 -5.75 -14.06 0.16
C PRO A 27 -6.35 -14.01 1.58
N THR A 28 -5.69 -14.62 2.57
CA THR A 28 -6.18 -14.67 3.95
C THR A 28 -5.35 -13.83 4.91
N VAL A 29 -5.98 -13.34 5.99
CA VAL A 29 -5.30 -12.55 7.03
C VAL A 29 -4.28 -13.42 7.76
N GLU A 30 -4.61 -14.68 8.01
CA GLU A 30 -3.77 -15.67 8.66
C GLU A 30 -2.47 -15.87 7.88
N GLU A 31 -2.53 -15.98 6.56
CA GLU A 31 -1.34 -16.09 5.71
C GLU A 31 -0.56 -14.78 5.63
N ALA A 32 -1.24 -13.63 5.50
CA ALA A 32 -0.59 -12.34 5.43
C ALA A 32 0.20 -12.01 6.71
N SER A 33 -0.34 -12.35 7.87
CA SER A 33 0.29 -12.08 9.17
C SER A 33 1.70 -12.64 9.30
N LYS A 34 2.03 -13.72 8.58
CA LYS A 34 3.36 -14.34 8.57
C LYS A 34 4.44 -13.42 8.00
N TYR A 35 4.06 -12.47 7.14
CA TYR A 35 5.00 -11.58 6.44
C TYR A 35 5.16 -10.22 7.13
N TRP A 36 4.11 -9.68 7.76
CA TRP A 36 4.14 -8.32 8.30
C TRP A 36 4.25 -8.22 9.83
N LYS A 37 4.06 -9.31 10.59
CA LYS A 37 3.98 -9.28 12.06
C LYS A 37 5.23 -8.72 12.78
N GLY A 38 6.39 -8.73 12.13
CA GLY A 38 7.65 -8.22 12.69
C GLY A 38 8.10 -6.87 12.13
N ILE A 39 7.32 -6.25 11.24
CA ILE A 39 7.67 -4.99 10.60
C ILE A 39 7.12 -3.86 11.46
N ASP A 40 8.00 -2.97 11.94
CA ASP A 40 7.62 -1.78 12.70
C ASP A 40 6.97 -0.77 11.75
N SER A 41 5.66 -0.95 11.54
CA SER A 41 4.88 -0.19 10.57
C SER A 41 3.42 -0.10 11.01
N ALA A 42 2.75 0.98 10.62
CA ALA A 42 1.30 1.06 10.71
C ALA A 42 0.67 0.35 9.51
N HIS A 43 -0.34 -0.48 9.76
CA HIS A 43 -1.10 -1.11 8.69
C HIS A 43 -2.08 -0.12 8.08
N CYS A 44 -1.86 0.26 6.82
CA CYS A 44 -2.79 1.09 6.07
C CYS A 44 -3.71 0.24 5.19
N LYS A 45 -5.00 0.61 5.12
CA LYS A 45 -5.99 0.10 4.16
C LYS A 45 -6.47 1.25 3.29
N ASN A 46 -6.60 0.97 2.01
CA ASN A 46 -7.12 1.91 1.02
C ASN A 46 -8.56 1.55 0.67
N ILE A 47 -9.50 2.43 0.99
CA ILE A 47 -10.91 2.30 0.60
C ILE A 47 -11.17 3.27 -0.55
N PHE A 48 -11.35 2.73 -1.75
CA PHE A 48 -11.69 3.51 -2.92
C PHE A 48 -13.19 3.39 -3.23
N PHE A 49 -13.90 4.50 -3.19
CA PHE A 49 -15.34 4.54 -3.46
C PHE A 49 -15.75 5.88 -4.07
N ARG A 50 -17.04 6.02 -4.39
CA ARG A 50 -17.62 7.23 -4.98
C ARG A 50 -18.96 7.57 -4.36
N ASN A 51 -19.39 8.81 -4.52
CA ASN A 51 -20.75 9.21 -4.14
C ASN A 51 -21.81 8.57 -5.06
N HIS A 52 -23.08 8.65 -4.65
CA HIS A 52 -24.19 8.09 -5.43
C HIS A 52 -24.31 8.66 -6.85
N LYS A 53 -24.03 9.97 -7.02
CA LYS A 53 -24.01 10.64 -8.34
C LYS A 53 -22.87 10.16 -9.24
N GLY A 54 -21.92 9.40 -8.71
CA GLY A 54 -20.75 8.89 -9.43
C GLY A 54 -19.75 9.96 -9.88
N ASN A 55 -19.93 11.21 -9.48
CA ASN A 55 -19.13 12.35 -9.93
C ASN A 55 -18.09 12.82 -8.89
N ARG A 56 -18.03 12.19 -7.73
CA ARG A 56 -16.97 12.39 -6.74
C ARG A 56 -16.43 11.05 -6.30
N HIS A 57 -15.11 10.90 -6.41
CA HIS A 57 -14.37 9.72 -5.99
C HIS A 57 -13.57 10.04 -4.73
N TYR A 58 -13.44 9.06 -3.85
CA TYR A 58 -12.73 9.15 -2.58
C TYR A 58 -11.75 8.00 -2.49
N LEU A 59 -10.52 8.33 -2.11
CA LEU A 59 -9.54 7.38 -1.60
C LEU A 59 -9.36 7.69 -0.13
N VAL A 60 -9.85 6.80 0.73
CA VAL A 60 -9.71 6.92 2.19
C VAL A 60 -8.63 5.96 2.64
N ILE A 61 -7.64 6.47 3.37
CA ILE A 61 -6.51 5.72 3.92
C ILE A 61 -6.72 5.63 5.43
N ILE A 62 -6.84 4.42 5.98
CA ILE A 62 -7.02 4.13 7.41
C ILE A 62 -6.00 3.14 7.93
#